data_AF-A0A4R7ETT2-F1
#
_entry.id   AF-A0A4R7ETT2-F1
#
_cell.length_a   1.000
_cell.length_b   1.000
_cell.length_c   1.000
_cell.angle_alpha   90.00
_cell.angle_beta   90.00
_cell.angle_gamma   90.00
#
_symmetry.space_group_name_H-M   'P 1'
#
loop_
_entity.id
_entity.type
_entity.pdbx_description
1 polymer ?
#
loop_
_entity_poly.entity_id
_entity_poly.type
_entity_poly.pdbx_seq_one_letter_code
_entity_poly.pdbx_strand_id
1 'polypeptide(L)'
;MLKINQIRCITHKKGVDKNNMSMNKKLLYILSVMLCISCKHKKEDTYNLDNQIVYDQDISVINFPDTVYKNLKIEGIIDYNFNEYNSLKNHIGRGSISRYIHFYPYVSKDKIVNEDDFIIKDTFYTQDINKILFDVRFDNVGVFYLNGIIKDMIIFDTISNMENSDSKLPAQFSYVLINKKVVVIDKE
;
A
#
# COMPACT_ATOMS: atom_id res chain seq x y z
N MET A 1 -33.08 41.10 31.99
CA MET A 1 -32.30 42.05 31.17
C MET A 1 -32.79 41.90 29.72
N LEU A 2 -33.36 42.98 29.16
CA LEU A 2 -33.90 43.21 27.78
C LEU A 2 -35.03 42.29 27.29
N LYS A 3 -36.33 42.62 27.43
CA LYS A 3 -37.22 43.61 26.73
C LYS A 3 -37.47 43.36 25.22
N ILE A 4 -38.58 42.67 24.94
CA ILE A 4 -39.76 43.07 24.13
C ILE A 4 -39.55 43.88 22.83
N ASN A 5 -40.06 43.38 21.68
CA ASN A 5 -41.21 44.03 20.99
C ASN A 5 -41.92 43.16 19.93
N GLN A 6 -43.25 43.21 20.01
CA GLN A 6 -44.26 42.60 19.13
C GLN A 6 -44.30 43.25 17.74
N ILE A 7 -44.97 42.62 16.77
CA ILE A 7 -46.00 43.25 15.92
C ILE A 7 -46.94 42.16 15.36
N ARG A 8 -48.25 42.40 15.57
CA ARG A 8 -49.41 41.71 14.97
C ARG A 8 -49.55 42.03 13.48
N CYS A 9 -50.15 41.13 12.69
CA CYS A 9 -51.08 41.44 11.60
C CYS A 9 -51.98 40.21 11.36
N ILE A 10 -53.23 40.21 11.85
CA ILE A 10 -54.46 40.54 11.13
C ILE A 10 -54.67 39.69 9.87
N THR A 11 -55.55 38.71 9.99
CA THR A 11 -56.17 37.98 8.87
C THR A 11 -57.17 38.87 8.15
N HIS A 12 -56.96 39.10 6.85
CA HIS A 12 -57.99 39.60 5.95
C HIS A 12 -58.28 38.57 4.86
N LYS A 13 -59.50 38.05 4.87
CA LYS A 13 -60.12 37.37 3.72
C LYS A 13 -60.17 38.35 2.55
N LYS A 14 -59.63 37.94 1.41
CA LYS A 14 -60.16 38.27 0.08
C LYS A 14 -60.16 36.99 -0.74
N GLY A 15 -61.32 36.65 -1.29
CA GLY A 15 -61.42 35.67 -2.35
C GLY A 15 -60.87 36.25 -3.65
N VAL A 16 -61.01 35.43 -4.69
CA VAL A 16 -60.94 35.72 -6.14
C VAL A 16 -59.90 34.85 -6.86
N ASP A 17 -60.49 34.01 -7.71
CA ASP A 17 -60.04 33.46 -8.98
C ASP A 17 -59.12 32.24 -9.05
N LYS A 18 -59.80 31.12 -9.29
CA LYS A 18 -59.40 30.10 -10.27
C LYS A 18 -58.82 30.79 -11.51
N ASN A 19 -57.53 30.69 -11.73
CA ASN A 19 -56.90 30.34 -13.01
C ASN A 19 -55.39 30.27 -12.82
N ASN A 20 -54.73 29.41 -13.62
CA ASN A 20 -53.28 29.17 -13.70
C ASN A 20 -52.71 27.97 -12.92
N MET A 21 -53.40 26.83 -13.01
CA MET A 21 -52.87 25.51 -12.65
C MET A 21 -51.94 24.91 -13.75
N SER A 22 -51.06 25.72 -14.35
CA SER A 22 -50.18 25.29 -15.46
C SER A 22 -48.71 25.74 -15.33
N MET A 23 -48.40 26.79 -14.58
CA MET A 23 -47.01 27.29 -14.43
C MET A 23 -46.18 26.60 -13.34
N ASN A 24 -46.81 25.91 -12.38
CA ASN A 24 -46.08 25.30 -11.25
C ASN A 24 -45.42 23.97 -11.60
N LYS A 25 -45.90 23.25 -12.63
CA LYS A 25 -45.28 21.99 -13.07
C LYS A 25 -43.95 22.21 -13.79
N LYS A 26 -43.84 23.28 -14.58
CA LYS A 26 -42.61 23.64 -15.29
C LYS A 26 -41.52 24.11 -14.32
N LEU A 27 -41.89 24.86 -13.28
CA LEU A 27 -40.95 25.33 -12.27
C LEU A 27 -40.37 24.17 -11.45
N LEU A 28 -41.19 23.18 -11.08
CA LEU A 28 -40.74 22.00 -10.35
C LEU A 28 -39.78 21.12 -11.18
N TYR A 29 -40.02 21.03 -12.49
CA TYR A 29 -39.16 20.29 -13.42
C TYR A 29 -37.80 20.96 -13.61
N ILE A 30 -37.76 22.30 -13.70
CA ILE A 30 -36.50 23.06 -13.78
C ILE A 30 -35.69 22.91 -12.49
N LEU A 31 -36.37 22.91 -11.32
CA LEU A 31 -35.72 22.71 -10.02
C LEU A 31 -35.15 21.29 -9.87
N SER A 32 -35.82 20.26 -10.42
CA SER A 32 -35.30 18.89 -10.38
C SER A 32 -34.11 18.68 -11.32
N VAL A 33 -34.09 19.32 -12.49
CA VAL A 33 -32.96 19.25 -13.43
C VAL A 33 -31.70 19.92 -12.85
N MET A 34 -31.85 21.03 -12.12
CA MET A 34 -30.73 21.71 -11.43
C MET A 34 -30.08 20.84 -10.34
N LEU A 35 -30.84 19.98 -9.66
CA LEU A 35 -30.31 19.06 -8.63
C LEU A 35 -29.52 17.88 -9.22
N CYS A 36 -29.68 17.58 -10.51
CA CYS A 36 -28.97 16.47 -11.18
C CYS A 36 -27.56 16.83 -11.68
N ILE A 37 -27.15 18.11 -11.64
CA ILE A 37 -25.87 18.57 -12.21
C ILE A 37 -24.71 18.50 -11.19
N SER A 38 -24.96 18.14 -9.92
CA SER A 38 -23.90 17.95 -8.91
C SER A 38 -23.19 16.58 -9.02
N CYS A 39 -22.98 16.08 -10.24
CA CYS A 39 -22.00 15.04 -10.47
C CYS A 39 -20.62 15.70 -10.51
N LYS A 40 -19.93 15.72 -9.37
CA LYS A 40 -18.47 15.91 -9.39
C LYS A 40 -17.91 14.78 -10.25
N HIS A 41 -17.40 15.13 -11.42
CA HIS A 41 -16.47 14.26 -12.14
C HIS A 41 -15.28 14.07 -11.21
N LYS A 42 -15.25 12.96 -10.48
CA LYS A 42 -13.99 12.38 -10.05
C LYS A 42 -13.27 12.09 -11.35
N LYS A 43 -12.26 12.91 -11.67
CA LYS A 43 -11.19 12.42 -12.51
C LYS A 43 -10.70 11.19 -11.78
N GLU A 44 -11.02 10.02 -12.30
CA GLU A 44 -10.15 8.89 -12.10
C GLU A 44 -8.85 9.35 -12.74
N ASP A 45 -7.95 9.85 -11.90
CA ASP A 45 -6.54 9.91 -12.25
C ASP A 45 -6.13 8.44 -12.40
N THR A 46 -6.36 7.90 -13.59
CA THR A 46 -5.83 6.61 -14.04
C THR A 46 -4.34 6.79 -14.31
N TYR A 47 -3.59 7.27 -13.31
CA TYR A 47 -2.21 6.85 -13.21
C TYR A 47 -2.29 5.42 -12.72
N ASN A 48 -2.17 4.47 -13.64
CA ASN A 48 -1.79 3.09 -13.34
C ASN A 48 -0.46 3.16 -12.58
N LEU A 49 -0.53 3.38 -11.27
CA LEU A 49 0.57 3.17 -10.33
C LEU A 49 0.67 1.68 -9.97
N ASP A 50 -0.28 0.88 -10.45
CA ASP A 50 -0.23 -0.57 -10.37
C ASP A 50 0.46 -1.11 -11.63
N ASN A 51 1.54 -1.85 -11.38
CA ASN A 51 2.07 -2.93 -12.21
C ASN A 51 3.22 -2.58 -13.18
N GLN A 52 4.38 -2.29 -12.61
CA GLN A 52 5.55 -3.10 -12.96
C GLN A 52 5.99 -3.86 -11.70
N ILE A 53 5.15 -4.79 -11.27
CA ILE A 53 5.61 -5.83 -10.35
C ILE A 53 6.57 -6.70 -11.17
N VAL A 54 7.87 -6.46 -11.00
CA VAL A 54 8.89 -7.33 -11.57
C VAL A 54 9.15 -8.42 -10.56
N TYR A 55 8.82 -9.66 -10.92
CA TYR A 55 9.23 -10.85 -10.19
C TYR A 55 10.58 -11.28 -10.74
N ASP A 56 11.64 -10.97 -10.02
CA ASP A 56 12.97 -11.48 -10.36
C ASP A 56 13.30 -12.65 -9.43
N GLN A 57 13.65 -13.79 -10.02
CA GLN A 57 13.95 -15.03 -9.31
C GLN A 57 15.42 -15.12 -8.89
N ASP A 58 16.31 -14.26 -9.39
CA ASP A 58 17.77 -14.46 -9.31
C ASP A 58 18.52 -13.49 -8.37
N ILE A 59 17.84 -12.58 -7.67
CA ILE A 59 18.50 -11.44 -7.01
C ILE A 59 18.99 -11.73 -5.56
N SER A 60 18.61 -12.84 -4.93
CA SER A 60 18.86 -13.06 -3.50
C SER A 60 19.67 -14.31 -3.19
N VAL A 61 20.84 -14.14 -2.58
CA VAL A 61 21.60 -15.24 -1.96
C VAL A 61 21.24 -15.28 -0.49
N ILE A 62 20.54 -16.33 -0.07
CA ILE A 62 20.25 -16.60 1.33
C ILE A 62 21.40 -17.40 1.97
N ASN A 63 22.11 -16.77 2.90
CA ASN A 63 23.08 -17.42 3.76
C ASN A 63 22.37 -17.85 5.06
N PHE A 64 21.93 -19.10 5.06
CA PHE A 64 21.27 -19.75 6.19
C PHE A 64 21.66 -21.24 6.21
N PRO A 65 21.97 -21.83 7.38
CA PRO A 65 22.42 -23.22 7.47
C PRO A 65 21.36 -24.22 7.00
N ASP A 66 21.80 -25.30 6.37
CA ASP A 66 20.93 -26.39 5.89
C ASP A 66 20.42 -27.27 7.04
N THR A 67 21.10 -27.27 8.17
CA THR A 67 20.75 -28.06 9.36
C THR A 67 20.85 -27.19 10.61
N VAL A 68 19.81 -27.23 11.45
CA VAL A 68 19.71 -26.42 12.67
C VAL A 68 19.13 -27.23 13.83
N TYR A 69 19.35 -26.76 15.05
CA TYR A 69 18.75 -27.37 16.23
C TYR A 69 17.37 -26.77 16.55
N LYS A 70 16.46 -27.64 17.01
CA LYS A 70 15.14 -27.25 17.53
C LYS A 70 15.29 -26.23 18.66
N ASN A 71 14.35 -25.28 18.72
CA ASN A 71 14.23 -24.24 19.75
C ASN A 71 15.43 -23.28 19.87
N LEU A 72 16.41 -23.34 18.96
CA LEU A 72 17.46 -22.33 18.88
C LEU A 72 17.06 -21.24 17.90
N LYS A 73 17.36 -20.00 18.28
CA LYS A 73 17.27 -18.83 17.43
C LYS A 73 18.48 -18.84 16.50
N ILE A 74 18.25 -18.98 15.21
CA ILE A 74 19.30 -19.06 14.19
C ILE A 74 19.26 -17.79 13.36
N GLU A 75 20.39 -17.11 13.28
CA GLU A 75 20.55 -15.90 12.47
C GLU A 75 20.82 -16.28 11.01
N GLY A 76 20.25 -15.48 10.11
CA GLY A 76 20.44 -15.58 8.68
C GLY A 76 20.72 -14.23 8.07
N ILE A 77 21.35 -14.26 6.90
CA ILE A 77 21.65 -13.08 6.10
C ILE A 77 21.12 -13.32 4.70
N ILE A 78 20.38 -12.36 4.16
CA ILE A 78 20.10 -12.30 2.72
C ILE A 78 20.95 -11.18 2.13
N ASP A 79 21.89 -11.56 1.26
CA ASP A 79 22.57 -10.61 0.39
C ASP A 79 21.69 -10.39 -0.84
N TYR A 80 21.10 -9.19 -0.92
CA TYR A 80 20.11 -8.82 -1.91
C TYR A 80 20.68 -7.70 -2.79
N ASN A 81 21.24 -8.08 -3.93
CA ASN A 81 21.96 -7.14 -4.78
C ASN A 81 21.07 -6.58 -5.89
N PHE A 82 20.41 -5.46 -5.61
CA PHE A 82 19.68 -4.73 -6.64
C PHE A 82 20.58 -3.65 -7.27
N ASN A 83 21.28 -4.03 -8.34
CA ASN A 83 22.21 -3.14 -9.03
C ASN A 83 21.50 -1.88 -9.59
N GLU A 84 20.22 -1.98 -9.93
CA GLU A 84 19.43 -0.88 -10.49
C GLU A 84 19.30 0.28 -9.51
N TYR A 85 19.12 0.05 -8.20
CA TYR A 85 19.01 1.14 -7.22
C TYR A 85 20.26 2.01 -7.18
N ASN A 86 21.45 1.40 -7.18
CA ASN A 86 22.70 2.15 -7.18
C ASN A 86 22.88 2.95 -8.47
N SER A 87 22.46 2.39 -9.61
CA SER A 87 22.45 3.12 -10.88
C SER A 87 21.46 4.30 -10.82
N LEU A 88 20.22 4.07 -10.42
CA LEU A 88 19.17 5.08 -10.28
C LEU A 88 19.61 6.23 -9.38
N LYS A 89 20.18 5.92 -8.21
CA LYS A 89 20.69 6.90 -7.25
C LYS A 89 21.73 7.84 -7.85
N ASN A 90 22.61 7.32 -8.71
CA ASN A 90 23.66 8.11 -9.34
C ASN A 90 23.15 8.94 -10.54
N HIS A 91 22.04 8.57 -11.16
CA HIS A 91 21.50 9.22 -12.36
C HIS A 91 20.45 10.31 -12.07
N ILE A 92 19.89 10.37 -10.85
CA ILE A 92 18.99 11.46 -10.49
C ILE A 92 19.78 12.75 -10.30
N GLY A 93 19.78 13.58 -11.35
CA GLY A 93 20.51 14.84 -11.36
C GLY A 93 20.05 15.84 -10.30
N ARG A 94 18.77 15.81 -9.88
CA ARG A 94 18.20 16.64 -8.81
C ARG A 94 17.05 15.93 -8.08
N GLY A 95 17.14 15.82 -6.76
CA GLY A 95 16.16 15.13 -5.90
C GLY A 95 16.83 14.18 -4.91
N SER A 96 16.02 13.31 -4.29
CA SER A 96 16.47 12.20 -3.45
C SER A 96 15.77 10.89 -3.86
N ILE A 97 16.45 9.77 -3.61
CA ILE A 97 15.87 8.43 -3.72
C ILE A 97 16.02 7.77 -2.36
N SER A 98 14.94 7.17 -1.89
CA SER A 98 14.92 6.36 -0.68
C SER A 98 14.51 4.95 -1.04
N ARG A 99 15.17 3.95 -0.45
CA ARG A 99 14.83 2.54 -0.67
C ARG A 99 14.52 1.83 0.65
N TYR A 100 13.42 1.10 0.63
CA TYR A 100 12.86 0.38 1.75
C TYR A 100 12.71 -1.08 1.36
N ILE A 101 13.33 -1.98 2.11
CA ILE A 101 13.31 -3.41 1.82
C ILE A 101 12.72 -4.13 3.01
N HIS A 102 11.63 -4.83 2.78
CA HIS A 102 10.90 -5.60 3.78
C HIS A 102 11.07 -7.09 3.49
N PHE A 103 11.32 -7.87 4.53
CA PHE A 103 11.37 -9.32 4.44
C PHE A 103 10.37 -9.96 5.39
N TYR A 104 9.57 -10.85 4.85
CA TYR A 104 8.51 -11.57 5.55
C TYR A 104 8.84 -13.06 5.54
N PRO A 105 9.57 -13.59 6.53
CA PRO A 105 9.86 -15.02 6.61
C PRO A 105 8.65 -15.81 7.10
N TYR A 106 8.55 -17.04 6.62
CA TYR A 106 7.54 -18.00 7.05
C TYR A 106 8.07 -19.43 6.98
N VAL A 107 7.99 -20.13 8.11
CA VAL A 107 8.40 -21.54 8.22
C VAL A 107 7.19 -22.46 8.03
N SER A 108 7.30 -23.41 7.11
CA SER A 108 6.32 -24.46 6.89
C SER A 108 6.97 -25.78 6.47
N LYS A 109 6.19 -26.87 6.45
CA LYS A 109 6.64 -28.15 5.89
C LYS A 109 6.65 -28.17 4.36
N ASP A 110 5.81 -27.34 3.75
CA ASP A 110 5.63 -27.26 2.31
C ASP A 110 6.32 -26.01 1.75
N LYS A 111 6.81 -26.12 0.52
CA LYS A 111 7.36 -25.01 -0.25
C LYS A 111 6.22 -24.12 -0.74
N ILE A 112 6.35 -22.81 -0.59
CA ILE A 112 5.40 -21.85 -1.14
C ILE A 112 5.84 -21.42 -2.54
N VAL A 113 4.89 -21.38 -3.47
CA VAL A 113 5.15 -21.02 -4.88
C VAL A 113 4.39 -19.77 -5.30
N ASN A 114 3.32 -19.39 -4.58
CA ASN A 114 2.54 -18.18 -4.84
C ASN A 114 2.55 -17.25 -3.62
N GLU A 115 2.55 -15.93 -3.85
CA GLU A 115 2.46 -14.91 -2.79
C GLU A 115 1.12 -14.98 -2.03
N ASP A 116 0.03 -15.40 -2.68
CA ASP A 116 -1.29 -15.48 -2.04
C ASP A 116 -1.35 -16.50 -0.88
N ASP A 117 -0.44 -17.47 -0.88
CA ASP A 117 -0.36 -18.52 0.15
C ASP A 117 0.44 -18.07 1.38
N PHE A 118 0.98 -16.84 1.37
CA PHE A 118 1.89 -16.36 2.39
C PHE A 118 1.16 -15.77 3.59
N ILE A 119 1.42 -16.34 4.77
CA ILE A 119 0.94 -15.79 6.04
C ILE A 119 2.09 -14.99 6.67
N ILE A 120 1.97 -13.67 6.65
CA ILE A 120 2.95 -12.77 7.29
C ILE A 120 2.87 -12.95 8.80
N LYS A 121 3.96 -13.41 9.41
CA LYS A 121 4.09 -13.55 10.88
C LYS A 121 5.07 -12.54 11.45
N ASP A 122 6.23 -12.43 10.82
CA ASP A 122 7.31 -11.52 11.21
C ASP A 122 7.67 -10.60 10.04
N THR A 123 8.34 -9.49 10.36
CA THR A 123 8.81 -8.52 9.36
C THR A 123 10.17 -7.99 9.76
N PHE A 124 11.12 -8.10 8.85
CA PHE A 124 12.45 -7.51 8.96
C PHE A 124 12.57 -6.36 7.96
N TYR A 125 13.28 -5.32 8.35
CA TYR A 125 13.36 -4.06 7.62
C TYR A 125 14.80 -3.62 7.46
N THR A 126 15.14 -3.12 6.27
CA THR A 126 16.39 -2.41 6.04
C THR A 126 16.17 -1.23 5.08
N GLN A 127 16.99 -0.19 5.22
CA GLN A 127 16.94 1.02 4.42
C GLN A 127 18.28 1.25 3.74
N ASP A 128 18.26 1.52 2.42
CA ASP A 128 19.45 1.89 1.65
C ASP A 128 20.66 0.93 1.77
N ILE A 129 20.43 -0.32 2.18
CA ILE A 129 21.44 -1.37 2.36
C ILE A 129 20.98 -2.65 1.66
N ASN A 130 21.90 -3.31 0.93
CA ASN A 130 21.67 -4.55 0.17
C ASN A 130 21.68 -5.82 1.03
N LYS A 131 21.43 -5.71 2.34
CA LYS A 131 21.54 -6.82 3.29
C LYS A 131 20.38 -6.80 4.25
N ILE A 132 19.76 -7.97 4.42
CA ILE A 132 18.69 -8.21 5.36
C ILE A 132 19.20 -9.19 6.40
N LEU A 133 19.28 -8.75 7.65
CA LEU A 133 19.56 -9.61 8.80
C LEU A 133 18.22 -10.09 9.35
N PHE A 134 18.12 -11.39 9.59
CA PHE A 134 16.91 -11.99 10.14
C PHE A 134 17.27 -13.14 11.07
N ASP A 135 16.28 -13.59 11.81
CA ASP A 135 16.42 -14.75 12.66
C ASP A 135 15.15 -15.60 12.63
N VAL A 136 15.32 -16.90 12.84
CA VAL A 136 14.23 -17.88 12.81
C VAL A 136 14.43 -18.91 13.90
N ARG A 137 13.33 -19.34 14.51
CA ARG A 137 13.29 -20.47 15.44
C ARG A 137 12.37 -21.56 14.90
N PHE A 138 12.81 -22.81 15.01
CA PHE A 138 12.02 -23.98 14.65
C PHE A 138 11.57 -24.70 15.92
N ASP A 139 10.26 -24.82 16.11
CA ASP A 139 9.70 -25.40 17.34
C ASP A 139 9.63 -26.95 17.29
N ASN A 140 9.76 -27.55 16.10
CA ASN A 140 9.63 -28.99 15.87
C ASN A 140 10.78 -29.55 15.03
N VAL A 141 11.13 -30.82 15.23
CA VAL A 141 12.08 -31.56 14.39
C VAL A 141 11.46 -31.97 13.05
N GLY A 142 12.31 -32.14 12.03
CA GLY A 142 11.90 -32.59 10.71
C GLY A 142 12.45 -31.73 9.57
N VAL A 143 11.87 -31.87 8.39
CA VAL A 143 12.24 -31.10 7.20
C VAL A 143 11.24 -29.96 7.02
N PHE A 144 11.75 -28.74 6.87
CA PHE A 144 10.97 -27.53 6.69
C PHE A 144 11.49 -26.72 5.51
N TYR A 145 10.67 -25.79 5.05
CA TYR A 145 11.04 -24.70 4.18
C TYR A 145 10.98 -23.40 4.98
N LEU A 146 12.09 -22.68 4.99
CA LEU A 146 12.12 -21.24 5.25
C LEU A 146 11.71 -20.56 3.94
N ASN A 147 10.42 -20.27 3.85
CA ASN A 147 9.89 -19.45 2.78
C ASN A 147 10.08 -17.98 3.16
N GLY A 148 10.12 -17.09 2.18
CA GLY A 148 10.07 -15.66 2.46
C GLY A 148 9.60 -14.84 1.26
N ILE A 149 9.00 -13.69 1.54
CA ILE A 149 8.77 -12.66 0.53
C ILE A 149 9.64 -11.46 0.86
N ILE A 150 10.41 -11.00 -0.11
CA ILE A 150 11.06 -9.69 -0.07
C ILE A 150 10.21 -8.73 -0.88
N LYS A 151 9.84 -7.60 -0.27
CA LYS A 151 9.23 -6.44 -0.93
C LYS A 151 10.24 -5.32 -0.91
N ASP A 152 10.70 -4.91 -2.09
CA ASP A 152 11.60 -3.78 -2.27
C ASP A 152 10.82 -2.61 -2.86
N MET A 153 10.88 -1.46 -2.19
CA MET A 153 10.22 -0.22 -2.58
C MET A 153 11.25 0.88 -2.73
N ILE A 154 11.31 1.46 -3.92
CA ILE A 154 12.15 2.61 -4.24
C ILE A 154 11.24 3.81 -4.45
N ILE A 155 11.40 4.85 -3.64
CA ILE A 155 10.62 6.09 -3.72
C ILE A 155 11.48 7.16 -4.39
N PHE A 156 10.89 7.85 -5.36
CA PHE A 156 11.55 8.94 -6.09
C PHE A 156 11.00 10.29 -5.64
N ASP A 157 11.85 11.10 -5.03
CA ASP A 157 11.53 12.46 -4.61
C ASP A 157 12.32 13.47 -5.44
N THR A 158 11.74 13.90 -6.56
CA THR A 158 12.37 14.83 -7.49
C THR A 158 11.91 16.27 -7.24
N ILE A 159 12.66 17.26 -7.72
CA ILE A 159 12.26 18.68 -7.57
C ILE A 159 10.88 18.95 -8.21
N SER A 160 10.56 18.29 -9.33
CA SER A 160 9.23 18.37 -9.94
C SER A 160 8.10 17.85 -9.05
N ASN A 161 8.40 16.97 -8.09
CA ASN A 161 7.42 16.50 -7.11
C ASN A 161 7.23 17.51 -5.97
N MET A 162 8.28 18.26 -5.59
CA MET A 162 8.18 19.29 -4.56
C MET A 162 7.26 20.45 -4.95
N GLU A 163 7.17 20.76 -6.25
CA GLU A 163 6.25 21.80 -6.76
C GLU A 163 4.77 21.41 -6.63
N ASN A 164 4.47 20.11 -6.45
CA ASN A 164 3.13 19.57 -6.25
C ASN A 164 3.02 18.88 -4.88
N SER A 165 2.94 19.68 -3.80
CA SER A 165 2.96 19.19 -2.40
C SER A 165 1.85 18.19 -2.04
N ASP A 166 0.77 18.15 -2.82
CA ASP A 166 -0.37 17.24 -2.62
C ASP A 166 -0.27 15.95 -3.45
N SER A 167 0.77 15.81 -4.28
CA SER A 167 0.96 14.64 -5.15
C SER A 167 1.65 13.50 -4.41
N LYS A 168 1.17 12.26 -4.63
CA LYS A 168 1.86 11.06 -4.15
C LYS A 168 3.21 10.94 -4.85
N LEU A 169 4.26 10.67 -4.09
CA LEU A 169 5.57 10.39 -4.67
C LEU A 169 5.52 9.11 -5.51
N PRO A 170 6.11 9.11 -6.73
CA PRO A 170 6.25 7.90 -7.52
C PRO A 170 7.13 6.88 -6.81
N ALA A 171 6.77 5.60 -6.93
CA ALA A 171 7.53 4.50 -6.36
C ALA A 171 7.59 3.31 -7.34
N GLN A 172 8.71 2.57 -7.29
CA GLN A 172 8.90 1.29 -7.97
C GLN A 172 8.90 0.18 -6.93
N PHE A 173 8.22 -0.94 -7.26
CA PHE A 173 8.11 -2.09 -6.37
C PHE A 173 8.67 -3.34 -7.04
N SER A 174 9.44 -4.12 -6.30
CA SER A 174 9.95 -5.42 -6.73
C SER A 174 9.67 -6.47 -5.66
N TYR A 175 9.43 -7.70 -6.10
CA TYR A 175 9.03 -8.80 -5.24
C TYR A 175 9.90 -10.01 -5.54
N VAL A 176 10.44 -10.63 -4.49
CA VAL A 176 11.25 -11.86 -4.60
C VAL A 176 10.71 -12.88 -3.64
N LEU A 177 10.51 -14.10 -4.14
CA LEU A 177 10.04 -15.24 -3.36
C LEU A 177 11.21 -16.17 -3.07
N ILE A 178 11.50 -16.37 -1.79
CA ILE A 178 12.60 -17.19 -1.28
C ILE A 178 12.04 -18.50 -0.78
N ASN A 179 12.74 -19.59 -1.09
CA ASN A 179 12.43 -20.93 -0.60
C ASN A 179 13.72 -21.67 -0.24
N LYS A 180 14.03 -21.79 1.06
CA LYS A 180 15.20 -22.52 1.54
C LYS A 180 14.78 -23.75 2.32
N LYS A 181 15.19 -24.94 1.88
CA LYS A 181 14.97 -26.19 2.63
C LYS A 181 15.94 -26.24 3.82
N VAL A 182 15.42 -26.61 4.99
CA VAL A 182 16.16 -26.71 6.26
C VAL A 182 15.78 -28.00 6.98
N VAL A 183 16.78 -28.69 7.54
CA VAL A 183 16.60 -29.88 8.39
C VAL A 183 16.75 -29.47 9.86
N VAL A 184 15.76 -29.80 10.67
CA VAL A 184 15.73 -29.48 12.09
C VAL A 184 15.91 -30.76 12.90
N ILE A 185 16.93 -30.77 13.76
CA ILE A 185 17.30 -31.89 14.62
C ILE A 185 17.18 -31.50 16.10
N ASP A 186 17.03 -32.49 16.98
CA ASP A 186 17.12 -32.24 18.41
C ASP A 186 18.57 -31.91 18.80
N LYS A 187 18.71 -31.11 19.85
CA LYS A 187 20.00 -30.89 20.49
C LYS A 187 20.24 -32.07 21.43
N GLU A 188 21.34 -32.80 21.21
CA GLU A 188 21.79 -33.86 22.13
C GLU A 188 22.03 -33.33 23.55
#